data_AF-W4GEL2-F1
#
_entry.id   AF-W4GEL2-F1
#
_cell.length_a   1.000
_cell.length_b   1.000
_cell.length_c   1.000
_cell.angle_alpha   90.00
_cell.angle_beta   90.00
_cell.angle_gamma   90.00
#
_symmetry.space_group_name_H-M   'P 1'
#
loop_
_entity.id
_entity.type
_entity.pdbx_description
1 polymer ?
#
loop_
_entity_poly.entity_id
_entity_poly.type
_entity_poly.pdbx_seq_one_letter_code
_entity_poly.pdbx_strand_id
1 'polypeptide(L)'
;MAHTSDSLHALLAELRVDAARSSSRGPMVLVAGPTDAGKSSLCRHLLWHSQLQVYDEDTSSPTTSSSSSQQHQHPIVFADLDIGQGEIGLPGTIGASVVTRDNFVVPAPADDQVDLAEYGSEHNFPLTWLRNLLFYVGHTNMSEKDWLFKWYVQQLATRIRDKQAADPRLAASGAVINTCGWVEGKGLRLLLATIAIFQPSHVVVLGDVNLYNHLLHEQVTPVVLGLPRSYLAQRRSASSRRDTRNGRLRTYFTPPPRGSGSPESFHIEVATSQVRLFTLVLAP
;
A
#
# COMPACT_ATOMS: atom_id res chain seq x y z
N MET A 1 18.37 -13.23 12.59
CA MET A 1 18.88 -13.31 11.20
C MET A 1 18.67 -11.96 10.55
N ALA A 2 19.63 -11.45 9.77
CA ALA A 2 19.41 -10.24 9.00
C ALA A 2 18.51 -10.59 7.80
N HIS A 3 17.31 -10.02 7.73
CA HIS A 3 16.42 -10.24 6.60
C HIS A 3 16.78 -9.32 5.44
N THR A 4 16.75 -9.85 4.23
CA THR A 4 16.78 -9.09 2.96
C THR A 4 15.36 -8.94 2.42
N SER A 5 15.15 -8.04 1.44
CA SER A 5 13.88 -7.95 0.69
C SER A 5 13.48 -9.30 0.10
N ASP A 6 14.46 -10.03 -0.44
CA ASP A 6 14.25 -11.30 -1.12
C ASP A 6 13.79 -12.39 -0.15
N SER A 7 14.49 -12.50 0.99
CA SER A 7 14.09 -13.42 2.06
C SER A 7 12.72 -13.09 2.65
N LEU A 8 12.35 -11.80 2.68
CA LEU A 8 11.07 -11.35 3.21
C LEU A 8 9.93 -11.72 2.27
N HIS A 9 10.03 -11.48 0.95
CA HIS A 9 8.94 -11.86 0.05
C HIS A 9 8.76 -13.38 -0.01
N ALA A 10 9.84 -14.15 0.11
CA ALA A 10 9.79 -15.62 0.14
C ALA A 10 9.06 -16.13 1.38
N LEU A 11 9.43 -15.63 2.57
CA LEU A 11 8.71 -15.91 3.82
C LEU A 11 7.21 -15.58 3.70
N LEU A 12 6.88 -14.39 3.18
CA LEU A 12 5.50 -13.99 3.01
C LEU A 12 4.75 -14.85 1.98
N ALA A 13 5.45 -15.42 0.99
CA ALA A 13 4.89 -16.39 0.05
C ALA A 13 4.40 -17.64 0.78
N GLU A 14 5.28 -18.24 1.57
CA GLU A 14 5.01 -19.46 2.33
C GLU A 14 3.81 -19.26 3.26
N LEU A 15 3.79 -18.14 4.00
CA LEU A 15 2.68 -17.80 4.88
C LEU A 15 1.34 -17.63 4.16
N ARG A 16 1.33 -17.12 2.92
CA ARG A 16 0.10 -17.02 2.10
C ARG A 16 -0.36 -18.38 1.62
N VAL A 17 0.57 -19.26 1.21
CA VAL A 17 0.26 -20.63 0.81
C VAL A 17 -0.35 -21.41 1.97
N ASP A 18 0.25 -21.32 3.16
CA ASP A 18 -0.26 -21.97 4.35
C ASP A 18 -1.64 -21.42 4.75
N ALA A 19 -1.83 -20.10 4.64
CA ALA A 19 -3.13 -19.48 4.89
C ALA A 19 -4.20 -19.95 3.91
N ALA A 20 -3.87 -20.07 2.62
CA ALA A 20 -4.77 -20.60 1.61
C ALA A 20 -5.17 -22.06 1.92
N ARG A 21 -4.20 -22.92 2.22
CA ARG A 21 -4.42 -24.34 2.56
C ARG A 21 -5.25 -24.52 3.82
N SER A 22 -5.05 -23.67 4.83
CA SER A 22 -5.76 -23.75 6.11
C SER A 22 -7.05 -22.92 6.15
N SER A 23 -7.44 -22.28 5.04
CA SER A 23 -8.57 -21.33 4.98
C SER A 23 -8.48 -20.25 6.05
N SER A 24 -7.26 -19.77 6.35
CA SER A 24 -6.98 -18.73 7.33
C SER A 24 -6.64 -17.40 6.67
N ARG A 25 -6.38 -16.38 7.49
CA ARG A 25 -5.89 -15.09 7.00
C ARG A 25 -4.39 -15.17 6.71
N GLY A 26 -4.00 -14.61 5.57
CA GLY A 26 -2.61 -14.39 5.21
C GLY A 26 -1.94 -13.28 6.00
N PRO A 27 -0.64 -13.06 5.76
CA PRO A 27 0.13 -12.08 6.49
C PRO A 27 -0.35 -10.66 6.18
N MET A 28 -0.76 -9.94 7.22
CA MET A 28 -0.87 -8.49 7.21
C MET A 28 0.46 -7.90 7.66
N VAL A 29 1.13 -7.20 6.75
CA VAL A 29 2.51 -6.69 6.92
C VAL A 29 2.49 -5.18 6.94
N LEU A 30 2.92 -4.58 8.04
CA LEU A 30 3.08 -3.13 8.17
C LEU A 30 4.55 -2.75 8.01
N VAL A 31 4.85 -1.80 7.12
CA VAL A 31 6.21 -1.31 6.86
C VAL A 31 6.40 0.04 7.54
N ALA A 32 7.27 0.08 8.55
CA ALA A 32 7.60 1.24 9.37
C ALA A 32 9.07 1.65 9.21
N GLY A 33 9.39 2.88 9.60
CA GLY A 33 10.74 3.44 9.54
C GLY A 33 10.76 4.92 9.14
N PRO A 34 11.91 5.59 9.29
CA PRO A 34 12.04 7.02 9.07
C PRO A 34 11.79 7.40 7.60
N THR A 35 11.74 8.70 7.34
CA THR A 35 11.60 9.14 5.94
C THR A 35 12.84 8.79 5.14
N ASP A 36 12.67 8.58 3.83
CA ASP A 36 13.75 8.24 2.90
C ASP A 36 14.46 6.90 3.20
N ALA A 37 13.79 5.98 3.92
CA ALA A 37 14.30 4.63 4.19
C ALA A 37 14.08 3.62 3.05
N GLY A 38 13.17 3.92 2.11
CA GLY A 38 12.78 3.01 1.01
C GLY A 38 11.45 2.27 1.21
N LYS A 39 10.60 2.71 2.16
CA LYS A 39 9.34 2.01 2.53
C LYS A 39 8.39 1.78 1.37
N SER A 40 8.09 2.82 0.58
CA SER A 40 7.17 2.68 -0.55
C SER A 40 7.73 1.75 -1.64
N SER A 41 9.03 1.81 -1.92
CA SER A 41 9.70 0.87 -2.83
C SER A 41 9.62 -0.57 -2.33
N LEU A 42 9.86 -0.79 -1.03
CA LEU A 42 9.69 -2.12 -0.43
C LEU A 42 8.24 -2.59 -0.54
N CYS A 43 7.25 -1.73 -0.29
CA CYS A 43 5.84 -2.10 -0.47
C CYS A 43 5.54 -2.53 -1.90
N ARG A 44 6.00 -1.78 -2.91
CA ARG A 44 5.82 -2.17 -4.32
C ARG A 44 6.51 -3.49 -4.66
N HIS A 45 7.74 -3.69 -4.19
CA HIS A 45 8.45 -4.96 -4.34
C HIS A 45 7.63 -6.13 -3.77
N LEU A 46 7.15 -6.02 -2.53
CA LEU A 46 6.35 -7.08 -1.89
C LEU A 46 5.03 -7.35 -2.63
N LEU A 47 4.36 -6.29 -3.11
CA LEU A 47 3.13 -6.40 -3.89
C LEU A 47 3.40 -7.05 -5.25
N TRP A 48 4.44 -6.63 -5.97
CA TRP A 48 4.82 -7.20 -7.26
C TRP A 48 5.13 -8.69 -7.14
N HIS A 49 6.01 -9.08 -6.21
CA HIS A 49 6.34 -10.48 -5.99
C HIS A 49 5.13 -11.31 -5.54
N SER A 50 4.17 -10.74 -4.81
CA SER A 50 2.93 -11.45 -4.48
C SER A 50 2.11 -11.86 -5.71
N GLN A 51 2.22 -11.10 -6.81
CA GLN A 51 1.50 -11.36 -8.06
C GLN A 51 2.28 -12.25 -9.03
N LEU A 52 3.59 -12.45 -8.79
CA LEU A 52 4.40 -13.41 -9.55
C LEU A 52 4.26 -14.83 -9.01
N GLN A 53 3.78 -14.99 -7.79
CA GLN A 53 3.53 -16.30 -7.18
C GLN A 53 2.42 -17.04 -7.93
N VAL A 54 2.68 -18.30 -8.24
CA VAL A 54 1.67 -19.26 -8.69
C VAL A 54 1.28 -20.07 -7.47
N TYR A 55 -0.01 -20.10 -7.16
CA TYR A 55 -0.54 -21.01 -6.16
C TYR A 55 -1.09 -22.21 -6.92
N ASP A 56 -0.61 -23.40 -6.60
CA ASP A 56 -1.22 -24.62 -7.12
C ASP A 56 -2.64 -24.71 -6.56
N GLU A 57 -3.63 -24.83 -7.45
CA GLU A 57 -4.97 -25.22 -7.03
C GLU A 57 -4.95 -26.67 -6.52
N ASP A 58 -5.76 -26.94 -5.50
CA ASP A 58 -6.07 -28.31 -5.09
C ASP A 58 -6.47 -29.13 -6.31
N THR A 59 -5.72 -30.19 -6.58
CA THR A 59 -5.88 -31.11 -7.73
C THR A 59 -7.17 -31.96 -7.66
N SER A 60 -8.17 -31.54 -6.87
CA SER A 60 -9.37 -32.31 -6.56
C SER A 60 -10.64 -31.86 -7.29
N SER A 61 -10.60 -30.80 -8.10
CA SER A 61 -11.79 -30.32 -8.85
C SER A 61 -11.54 -30.32 -10.37
N PRO A 62 -12.18 -31.23 -11.14
CA PRO A 62 -12.03 -31.26 -12.59
C PRO A 62 -13.13 -30.41 -13.25
N THR A 63 -12.85 -29.18 -13.66
CA THR A 63 -13.74 -28.48 -14.61
C THR A 63 -13.05 -27.45 -15.52
N THR A 64 -12.96 -27.85 -16.80
CA THR A 64 -13.36 -27.09 -18.00
C THR A 64 -12.81 -25.67 -18.20
N SER A 65 -11.78 -25.59 -19.05
CA SER A 65 -11.68 -24.69 -20.22
C SER A 65 -12.37 -23.32 -20.11
N SER A 66 -11.76 -22.41 -19.36
CA SER A 66 -11.90 -20.97 -19.59
C SER A 66 -10.54 -20.31 -19.33
N SER A 67 -9.84 -19.90 -20.39
CA SER A 67 -8.69 -18.98 -20.41
C SER A 67 -7.78 -19.01 -19.16
N SER A 68 -6.75 -19.84 -19.23
CA SER A 68 -5.73 -20.15 -18.20
C SER A 68 -4.94 -18.97 -17.60
N SER A 69 -5.16 -17.73 -18.02
CA SER A 69 -4.43 -16.56 -17.56
C SER A 69 -5.08 -15.81 -16.38
N GLN A 70 -6.38 -16.00 -16.13
CA GLN A 70 -7.09 -15.36 -15.00
C GLN A 70 -7.19 -16.24 -13.75
N GLN A 71 -6.98 -17.55 -13.88
CA GLN A 71 -7.20 -18.52 -12.79
C GLN A 71 -6.09 -18.55 -11.72
N HIS A 72 -4.91 -17.95 -11.99
CA HIS A 72 -3.76 -17.98 -11.07
C HIS A 72 -3.44 -16.65 -10.37
N GLN A 73 -4.33 -15.66 -10.42
CA GLN A 73 -4.07 -14.34 -9.80
C GLN A 73 -4.70 -14.24 -8.42
N HIS A 74 -3.87 -13.95 -7.41
CA HIS A 74 -4.31 -13.80 -6.03
C HIS A 74 -4.35 -12.31 -5.67
N PRO A 75 -5.55 -11.75 -5.43
CA PRO A 75 -5.66 -10.35 -5.09
C PRO A 75 -5.06 -10.11 -3.71
N ILE A 76 -4.32 -9.01 -3.53
CA ILE A 76 -3.76 -8.59 -2.23
C ILE A 76 -4.16 -7.14 -1.93
N VAL A 77 -4.32 -6.80 -0.66
CA VAL A 77 -4.58 -5.41 -0.28
C VAL A 77 -3.27 -4.64 -0.14
N PHE A 78 -3.17 -3.49 -0.79
CA PHE A 78 -2.22 -2.44 -0.42
C PHE A 78 -2.96 -1.36 0.34
N ALA A 79 -2.49 -0.98 1.53
CA ALA A 79 -2.96 0.20 2.25
C ALA A 79 -1.81 1.21 2.36
N ASP A 80 -2.10 2.48 2.08
CA ASP A 80 -1.15 3.57 2.19
C ASP A 80 -1.64 4.62 3.18
N LEU A 81 -0.89 4.75 4.27
CA LEU A 81 -1.17 5.66 5.37
C LEU A 81 -0.26 6.90 5.36
N ASP A 82 0.58 7.07 4.33
CA ASP A 82 1.41 8.26 4.19
C ASP A 82 0.61 9.43 3.60
N ILE A 83 0.04 10.27 4.47
CA ILE A 83 -0.71 11.46 4.04
C ILE A 83 0.19 12.53 3.38
N GLY A 84 1.51 12.44 3.52
CA GLY A 84 2.45 13.42 2.99
C GLY A 84 2.95 13.07 1.59
N GLN A 85 3.20 11.79 1.33
CA GLN A 85 3.81 11.27 0.09
C GLN A 85 3.19 9.97 -0.43
N GLY A 86 2.00 9.59 0.06
CA GLY A 86 1.32 8.35 -0.32
C GLY A 86 0.95 8.27 -1.80
N GLU A 87 0.65 7.07 -2.26
CA GLU A 87 0.67 6.67 -3.67
C GLU A 87 -0.69 6.47 -4.32
N ILE A 88 -1.73 6.18 -3.53
CA ILE A 88 -3.06 5.79 -4.05
C ILE A 88 -3.91 7.01 -4.42
N GLY A 89 -3.86 8.07 -3.62
CA GLY A 89 -4.73 9.24 -3.75
C GLY A 89 -3.98 10.56 -3.86
N LEU A 90 -4.72 11.65 -3.67
CA LEU A 90 -4.16 12.98 -3.51
C LEU A 90 -3.35 13.10 -2.21
N PRO A 91 -2.37 14.01 -2.12
CA PRO A 91 -1.76 14.35 -0.84
C PRO A 91 -2.84 14.72 0.20
N GLY A 92 -2.62 14.32 1.45
CA GLY A 92 -3.60 14.46 2.52
C GLY A 92 -4.69 13.38 2.54
N THR A 93 -4.48 12.27 1.83
CA THR A 93 -5.35 11.09 1.90
C THR A 93 -4.62 9.90 2.54
N ILE A 94 -5.39 9.02 3.18
CA ILE A 94 -5.01 7.62 3.35
C ILE A 94 -5.92 6.78 2.46
N GLY A 95 -5.51 5.56 2.14
CA GLY A 95 -6.37 4.68 1.37
C GLY A 95 -5.88 3.26 1.23
N ALA A 96 -6.65 2.48 0.48
CA ALA A 96 -6.27 1.14 0.10
C ALA A 96 -6.69 0.82 -1.33
N SER A 97 -5.99 -0.10 -1.97
CA SER A 97 -6.30 -0.64 -3.29
C SER A 97 -6.12 -2.15 -3.28
N VAL A 98 -6.98 -2.85 -4.00
CA VAL A 98 -6.74 -4.27 -4.30
C VAL A 98 -5.78 -4.34 -5.49
N VAL A 99 -4.68 -5.05 -5.30
CA VAL A 99 -3.63 -5.25 -6.29
C VAL A 99 -3.80 -6.63 -6.91
N THR A 100 -3.79 -6.63 -8.24
CA THR A 100 -3.84 -7.79 -9.16
C THR A 100 -2.78 -7.56 -10.25
N ARG A 101 -2.62 -8.46 -11.23
CA ARG A 101 -1.69 -8.20 -12.35
C ARG A 101 -2.12 -7.02 -13.22
N ASP A 102 -3.40 -6.66 -13.23
CA ASP A 102 -3.91 -5.47 -13.93
C ASP A 102 -3.26 -4.17 -13.43
N ASN A 103 -2.68 -4.19 -12.23
CA ASN A 103 -1.99 -3.04 -11.65
C ASN A 103 -0.55 -2.87 -12.18
N PHE A 104 -0.02 -3.82 -12.95
CA PHE A 104 1.36 -3.74 -13.46
C PHE A 104 1.44 -2.73 -14.61
N VAL A 105 2.42 -1.83 -14.56
CA VAL A 105 2.68 -0.88 -15.65
C VAL A 105 3.86 -1.39 -16.47
N VAL A 106 3.57 -2.22 -17.46
CA VAL A 106 4.57 -2.79 -18.38
C VAL A 106 4.26 -2.30 -19.81
N PRO A 107 5.09 -1.42 -20.39
CA PRO A 107 4.93 -0.93 -21.74
C PRO A 107 5.53 -1.94 -22.73
N ALA A 108 4.86 -3.08 -22.92
CA ALA A 108 5.22 -4.05 -23.94
C ALA A 108 4.04 -4.32 -24.88
N PRO A 109 4.29 -4.48 -26.19
CA PRO A 109 3.30 -5.05 -27.10
C PRO A 109 2.81 -6.40 -26.55
N ALA A 110 1.53 -6.74 -26.79
CA ALA A 110 0.91 -7.95 -26.25
C ALA A 110 1.65 -9.27 -26.62
N ASP A 111 2.54 -9.22 -27.61
CA ASP A 111 3.26 -10.38 -28.16
C ASP A 111 4.71 -10.52 -27.66
N ASP A 112 5.26 -9.53 -26.93
CA ASP A 112 6.61 -9.63 -26.36
C ASP A 112 6.56 -10.31 -24.98
N GLN A 113 7.30 -11.41 -24.83
CA GLN A 113 7.50 -12.05 -23.53
C GLN A 113 8.46 -11.19 -22.69
N VAL A 114 7.90 -10.36 -21.80
CA VAL A 114 8.67 -9.64 -20.79
C VAL A 114 8.85 -10.53 -19.56
N ASP A 115 10.10 -10.74 -19.12
CA ASP A 115 10.36 -11.26 -17.79
C ASP A 115 9.90 -10.21 -16.76
N LEU A 116 8.78 -10.46 -16.11
CA LEU A 116 8.19 -9.53 -15.15
C LEU A 116 9.05 -9.38 -13.89
N ALA A 117 9.85 -10.38 -13.51
CA ALA A 117 10.74 -10.26 -12.37
C ALA A 117 11.90 -9.30 -12.69
N GLU A 118 12.53 -9.49 -13.85
CA GLU A 118 13.59 -8.60 -14.36
C GLU A 118 13.07 -7.17 -14.57
N TYR A 119 11.95 -7.03 -15.28
CA TYR A 119 11.33 -5.73 -15.55
C TYR A 119 11.00 -4.97 -14.24
N GLY A 120 10.40 -5.67 -13.27
CA GLY A 120 10.09 -5.10 -11.97
C GLY A 120 11.33 -4.60 -11.24
N SER A 121 12.42 -5.39 -11.24
CA SER A 121 13.70 -5.02 -10.61
C SER A 121 14.29 -3.75 -11.24
N GLU A 122 14.34 -3.68 -12.57
CA GLU A 122 14.90 -2.55 -13.32
C GLU A 122 14.07 -1.27 -13.19
N HIS A 123 12.75 -1.39 -13.02
CA HIS A 123 11.81 -0.28 -13.05
C HIS A 123 11.19 0.04 -11.67
N ASN A 124 11.81 -0.46 -10.59
CA ASN A 124 11.35 -0.23 -9.20
C ASN A 124 9.86 -0.59 -9.00
N PHE A 125 9.48 -1.74 -9.57
CA PHE A 125 8.19 -2.41 -9.41
C PHE A 125 7.02 -1.45 -9.71
N PRO A 126 6.87 -0.99 -10.97
CA PRO A 126 5.95 0.07 -11.30
C PRO A 126 4.49 -0.41 -11.24
N LEU A 127 3.70 0.21 -10.35
CA LEU A 127 2.29 -0.12 -10.13
C LEU A 127 1.36 1.07 -10.38
N THR A 128 0.17 0.78 -10.91
CA THR A 128 -0.97 1.70 -10.98
C THR A 128 -2.07 1.29 -10.00
N TRP A 129 -2.85 2.24 -9.49
CA TRP A 129 -3.84 2.01 -8.44
C TRP A 129 -5.26 2.13 -9.02
N LEU A 130 -5.90 0.99 -9.30
CA LEU A 130 -7.16 0.95 -10.05
C LEU A 130 -8.42 0.92 -9.16
N ARG A 131 -8.36 0.29 -7.98
CA ARG A 131 -9.55 -0.04 -7.16
C ARG A 131 -9.47 0.60 -5.78
N ASN A 132 -9.54 1.94 -5.76
CA ASN A 132 -9.12 2.73 -4.60
C ASN A 132 -10.28 3.05 -3.64
N LEU A 133 -10.06 2.80 -2.35
CA LEU A 133 -10.83 3.36 -1.24
C LEU A 133 -9.97 4.47 -0.61
N LEU A 134 -10.49 5.70 -0.55
CA LEU A 134 -9.75 6.87 -0.07
C LEU A 134 -10.51 7.57 1.06
N PHE A 135 -9.75 8.03 2.06
CA PHE A 135 -10.21 8.94 3.10
C PHE A 135 -9.39 10.21 3.09
N TYR A 136 -10.05 11.36 2.99
CA TYR A 136 -9.40 12.67 2.94
C TYR A 136 -9.23 13.26 4.34
N VAL A 137 -7.99 13.25 4.83
CA VAL A 137 -7.57 13.90 6.09
C VAL A 137 -7.51 15.42 5.91
N GLY A 138 -7.09 15.87 4.71
CA GLY A 138 -7.02 17.28 4.35
C GLY A 138 -5.81 18.03 4.89
N HIS A 139 -4.81 17.32 5.41
CA HIS A 139 -3.52 17.89 5.80
C HIS A 139 -2.38 16.94 5.39
N THR A 140 -1.22 17.50 5.09
CA THR A 140 0.01 16.72 4.84
C THR A 140 0.88 16.60 6.09
N ASN A 141 0.50 17.28 7.17
CA ASN A 141 1.11 17.16 8.49
C ASN A 141 0.13 16.44 9.42
N MET A 142 0.53 15.26 9.90
CA MET A 142 -0.32 14.38 10.68
C MET A 142 -0.58 14.91 12.10
N SER A 143 0.21 15.88 12.58
CA SER A 143 0.00 16.49 13.89
C SER A 143 -1.29 17.31 13.99
N GLU A 144 -1.72 17.91 12.88
CA GLU A 144 -2.85 18.85 12.80
C GLU A 144 -4.20 18.18 13.05
N LYS A 145 -4.37 16.96 12.56
CA LYS A 145 -5.63 16.19 12.64
C LYS A 145 -5.38 14.74 13.01
N ASP A 146 -4.59 14.51 14.06
CA ASP A 146 -4.22 13.17 14.49
C ASP A 146 -5.43 12.34 14.95
N TRP A 147 -6.43 12.97 15.57
CA TRP A 147 -7.70 12.34 15.91
C TRP A 147 -8.43 11.80 14.67
N LEU A 148 -8.50 12.61 13.60
CA LEU A 148 -9.19 12.26 12.35
C LEU A 148 -8.41 11.20 11.60
N PHE A 149 -7.08 11.31 11.60
CA PHE A 149 -6.19 10.29 11.05
C PHE A 149 -6.44 8.93 11.73
N LYS A 150 -6.43 8.87 13.07
CA LYS A 150 -6.73 7.64 13.82
C LYS A 150 -8.11 7.08 13.48
N TRP A 151 -9.12 7.95 13.42
CA TRP A 151 -10.47 7.53 13.07
C TRP A 151 -10.53 6.93 11.66
N TYR A 152 -9.93 7.59 10.66
CA TYR A 152 -9.88 7.05 9.30
C TYR A 152 -9.05 5.78 9.19
N VAL A 153 -7.96 5.64 9.94
CA VAL A 153 -7.20 4.38 10.03
C VAL A 153 -8.09 3.24 10.54
N GLN A 154 -8.93 3.50 11.54
CA GLN A 154 -9.91 2.53 12.04
C GLN A 154 -11.00 2.20 11.02
N GLN A 155 -11.50 3.19 10.30
CA GLN A 155 -12.46 2.96 9.20
C GLN A 155 -11.82 2.11 8.09
N LEU A 156 -10.60 2.44 7.67
CA LEU A 156 -9.89 1.75 6.62
C LEU A 156 -9.61 0.28 7.00
N ALA A 157 -9.10 0.04 8.21
CA ALA A 157 -8.87 -1.32 8.72
C ALA A 157 -10.16 -2.14 8.79
N THR A 158 -11.28 -1.52 9.17
CA THR A 158 -12.59 -2.19 9.18
C THR A 158 -13.03 -2.57 7.78
N ARG A 159 -12.98 -1.65 6.81
CA ARG A 159 -13.36 -1.93 5.41
C ARG A 159 -12.47 -3.00 4.75
N ILE A 160 -11.18 -3.03 5.09
CA ILE A 160 -10.26 -4.08 4.61
C ILE A 160 -10.67 -5.44 5.19
N ARG A 161 -10.95 -5.51 6.50
CA ARG A 161 -11.41 -6.75 7.15
C ARG A 161 -12.74 -7.24 6.59
N ASP A 162 -13.69 -6.35 6.33
CA ASP A 162 -14.98 -6.69 5.71
C ASP A 162 -14.77 -7.31 4.32
N LYS A 163 -13.89 -6.70 3.50
CA LYS A 163 -13.55 -7.25 2.18
C LYS A 163 -12.88 -8.62 2.26
N GLN A 164 -11.93 -8.79 3.19
CA GLN A 164 -11.26 -10.08 3.41
C GLN A 164 -12.21 -11.15 3.95
N ALA A 165 -13.19 -10.78 4.79
CA ALA A 165 -14.21 -11.71 5.28
C ALA A 165 -15.15 -12.20 4.16
N ALA A 166 -15.36 -11.37 3.13
CA ALA A 166 -16.20 -11.70 1.98
C ALA A 166 -15.46 -12.45 0.85
N ASP A 167 -14.13 -12.47 0.86
CA ASP A 167 -13.31 -13.09 -0.19
C ASP A 167 -12.17 -13.91 0.44
N PRO A 168 -12.32 -15.25 0.53
CA PRO A 168 -11.30 -16.14 1.09
C PRO A 168 -9.93 -16.04 0.42
N ARG A 169 -9.88 -15.75 -0.90
CA ARG A 169 -8.60 -15.60 -1.61
C ARG A 169 -7.91 -14.30 -1.19
N LEU A 170 -8.65 -13.20 -1.09
CA LEU A 170 -8.12 -11.93 -0.57
C LEU A 170 -7.71 -12.03 0.90
N ALA A 171 -8.45 -12.80 1.70
CA ALA A 171 -8.08 -13.11 3.08
C ALA A 171 -6.75 -13.87 3.15
N ALA A 172 -6.58 -14.93 2.38
CA ALA A 172 -5.36 -15.75 2.35
C ALA A 172 -4.13 -14.99 1.80
N SER A 173 -4.32 -14.03 0.90
CA SER A 173 -3.21 -13.18 0.41
C SER A 173 -2.69 -12.17 1.44
N GLY A 174 -3.56 -11.73 2.35
CA GLY A 174 -3.23 -10.73 3.37
C GLY A 174 -3.15 -9.30 2.82
N ALA A 175 -2.26 -8.49 3.40
CA ALA A 175 -2.15 -7.07 3.08
C ALA A 175 -0.73 -6.52 3.30
N VAL A 176 -0.37 -5.48 2.55
CA VAL A 176 0.84 -4.67 2.75
C VAL A 176 0.42 -3.24 3.12
N ILE A 177 0.91 -2.73 4.25
CA ILE A 177 0.52 -1.43 4.82
C ILE A 177 1.76 -0.52 4.85
N ASN A 178 1.77 0.52 4.03
CA ASN A 178 2.79 1.58 4.06
C ASN A 178 2.44 2.64 5.12
N THR A 179 3.44 3.13 5.86
CA THR A 179 3.27 4.23 6.81
C THR A 179 4.10 5.46 6.43
N CYS A 180 3.74 6.61 6.99
CA CYS A 180 4.59 7.80 6.90
C CYS A 180 5.92 7.62 7.69
N GLY A 181 6.88 8.52 7.44
CA GLY A 181 8.21 8.48 8.05
C GLY A 181 8.37 9.18 9.40
N TRP A 182 7.28 9.39 10.16
CA TRP A 182 7.32 10.08 11.45
C TRP A 182 7.31 9.07 12.61
N VAL A 183 8.50 8.72 13.09
CA VAL A 183 8.71 7.57 14.01
C VAL A 183 9.05 7.97 15.45
N GLU A 184 8.94 9.26 15.78
CA GLU A 184 9.28 9.80 17.10
C GLU A 184 8.10 10.56 17.73
N GLY A 185 8.08 10.67 19.06
CA GLY A 185 7.14 11.51 19.80
C GLY A 185 5.66 11.22 19.49
N LYS A 186 4.93 12.22 18.95
CA LYS A 186 3.53 12.05 18.54
C LYS A 186 3.39 11.10 17.33
N GLY A 187 4.38 11.05 16.44
CA GLY A 187 4.43 10.12 15.31
C GLY A 187 4.53 8.67 15.76
N LEU A 188 5.42 8.38 16.71
CA LEU A 188 5.53 7.04 17.32
C LEU A 188 4.20 6.58 17.93
N ARG A 189 3.53 7.45 18.70
CA ARG A 189 2.21 7.14 19.29
C ARG A 189 1.14 6.84 18.23
N LEU A 190 1.20 7.49 17.07
CA LEU A 190 0.30 7.22 15.95
C LEU A 190 0.63 5.91 15.24
N LEU A 191 1.92 5.59 15.10
CA LEU A 191 2.36 4.29 14.59
C LEU A 191 1.90 3.15 15.49
N LEU A 192 2.09 3.27 16.82
CA LEU A 192 1.63 2.28 17.79
C LEU A 192 0.10 2.11 17.74
N ALA A 193 -0.66 3.21 17.66
CA ALA A 193 -2.10 3.15 17.48
C ALA A 193 -2.50 2.46 16.16
N THR A 194 -1.75 2.71 15.08
CA THR A 194 -1.98 2.07 13.78
C THR A 194 -1.74 0.56 13.87
N ILE A 195 -0.67 0.13 14.54
CA ILE A 195 -0.39 -1.29 14.79
C ILE A 195 -1.51 -1.92 15.62
N ALA A 196 -1.97 -1.25 16.68
CA ALA A 196 -3.07 -1.74 17.51
C ALA A 196 -4.40 -1.85 16.75
N ILE A 197 -4.69 -0.92 15.82
CA ILE A 197 -5.92 -0.90 15.03
C ILE A 197 -5.91 -1.96 13.93
N PHE A 198 -4.81 -2.05 13.18
CA PHE A 198 -4.69 -3.01 12.08
C PHE A 198 -4.43 -4.43 12.57
N GLN A 199 -3.80 -4.59 13.73
CA GLN A 199 -3.33 -5.87 14.27
C GLN A 199 -2.56 -6.67 13.20
N PRO A 200 -1.49 -6.09 12.61
CA PRO A 200 -0.73 -6.79 11.60
C PRO A 200 -0.13 -8.06 12.21
N SER A 201 0.13 -9.05 11.37
CA SER A 201 0.91 -10.24 11.75
C SER A 201 2.41 -9.93 11.87
N HIS A 202 2.89 -8.99 11.03
CA HIS A 202 4.29 -8.63 10.90
C HIS A 202 4.45 -7.11 10.84
N VAL A 203 5.46 -6.59 11.55
CA VAL A 203 5.96 -5.23 11.36
C VAL A 203 7.39 -5.28 10.87
N VAL A 204 7.62 -4.67 9.71
CA VAL A 204 8.92 -4.56 9.07
C VAL A 204 9.47 -3.17 9.34
N VAL A 205 10.53 -3.08 10.14
CA VAL A 205 11.22 -1.83 10.45
C VAL A 205 12.40 -1.64 9.51
N LEU A 206 12.34 -0.60 8.68
CA LEU A 206 13.33 -0.31 7.66
C LEU A 206 14.26 0.83 8.08
N GLY A 207 15.53 0.50 8.32
CA GLY A 207 16.61 1.47 8.50
C GLY A 207 16.63 2.22 9.84
N ASP A 208 16.00 1.68 10.88
CA ASP A 208 15.93 2.29 12.21
C ASP A 208 16.00 1.25 13.33
N VAL A 209 17.20 1.10 13.90
CA VAL A 209 17.47 0.13 14.96
C VAL A 209 16.77 0.52 16.28
N ASN A 210 16.60 1.81 16.54
CA ASN A 210 15.94 2.28 17.77
C ASN A 210 14.45 1.95 17.72
N LEU A 211 13.79 2.22 16.60
CA LEU A 211 12.41 1.83 16.39
C LEU A 211 12.24 0.31 16.45
N TYR A 212 13.15 -0.45 15.83
CA TYR A 212 13.14 -1.91 15.88
C TYR A 212 13.20 -2.43 17.32
N ASN A 213 14.19 -1.98 18.10
CA ASN A 213 14.35 -2.41 19.49
C ASN A 213 13.14 -2.00 20.35
N HIS A 214 12.62 -0.79 20.16
CA HIS A 214 11.43 -0.33 20.87
C HIS A 214 10.22 -1.23 20.60
N LEU A 215 9.93 -1.55 19.33
CA LEU A 215 8.82 -2.43 18.99
C LEU A 215 9.03 -3.88 19.46
N LEU A 216 10.27 -4.37 19.45
CA LEU A 216 10.62 -5.70 19.94
C LEU A 216 10.35 -5.87 21.44
N HIS A 217 10.58 -4.82 22.24
CA HIS A 217 10.42 -4.86 23.69
C HIS A 217 9.00 -4.56 24.17
N GLU A 218 8.23 -3.75 23.43
CA GLU A 218 6.91 -3.30 23.88
C GLU A 218 5.74 -4.21 23.49
N GLN A 219 5.93 -5.16 22.56
CA GLN A 219 4.81 -5.91 21.97
C GLN A 219 5.05 -7.42 21.92
N VAL A 220 4.09 -8.21 22.41
CA VAL A 220 4.07 -9.68 22.28
C VAL A 220 3.74 -10.10 20.83
N THR A 221 2.91 -9.30 20.16
CA THR A 221 2.54 -9.40 18.75
C THR A 221 2.49 -7.98 18.19
N PRO A 222 2.99 -7.70 16.99
CA PRO A 222 3.34 -8.61 15.87
C PRO A 222 4.76 -9.17 15.89
N VAL A 223 5.08 -10.07 14.94
CA VAL A 223 6.47 -10.43 14.62
C VAL A 223 7.18 -9.19 14.08
N VAL A 224 8.26 -8.76 14.74
CA VAL A 224 9.03 -7.58 14.34
C VAL A 224 10.28 -8.01 13.57
N LEU A 225 10.40 -7.53 12.32
CA LEU A 225 11.54 -7.82 11.43
C LEU A 225 12.30 -6.53 11.14
N GLY A 226 13.63 -6.56 11.26
CA GLY A 226 14.50 -5.43 10.90
C GLY A 226 15.11 -5.63 9.52
N LEU A 227 15.04 -4.60 8.67
CA LEU A 227 15.80 -4.52 7.42
C LEU A 227 16.68 -3.26 7.41
N PRO A 228 17.87 -3.31 6.79
CA PRO A 228 18.68 -2.11 6.60
C PRO A 228 17.96 -1.12 5.70
N ARG A 229 18.29 0.17 5.84
CA ARG A 229 17.86 1.19 4.87
C ARG A 229 18.31 0.77 3.47
N SER A 230 17.42 0.92 2.47
CA SER A 230 17.80 0.66 1.08
C SER A 230 18.95 1.58 0.65
N TYR A 231 19.99 1.00 0.05
CA TYR A 231 21.16 1.75 -0.45
C TYR A 231 20.81 2.71 -1.60
N LEU A 232 19.71 2.43 -2.32
CA LEU A 232 19.17 3.30 -3.38
C LEU A 232 18.25 4.40 -2.83
N ALA A 233 17.88 4.35 -1.54
CA ALA A 233 16.96 5.31 -0.97
C ALA A 233 17.63 6.68 -0.76
N GLN A 234 17.35 7.61 -1.67
CA GLN A 234 17.87 8.97 -1.63
C GLN A 234 17.14 9.84 -0.60
N ARG A 235 17.88 10.72 0.09
CA ARG A 235 17.27 11.75 0.93
C ARG A 235 16.55 12.78 0.06
N ARG A 236 15.33 13.16 0.46
CA ARG A 236 14.52 14.15 -0.25
C ARG A 236 14.39 15.41 0.58
N SER A 237 14.67 16.55 -0.04
CA SER A 237 14.46 17.86 0.58
C SER A 237 12.96 18.16 0.78
N ALA A 238 12.66 19.15 1.62
CA ALA A 238 11.29 19.63 1.80
C ALA A 238 10.69 20.22 0.51
N SER A 239 11.52 20.85 -0.34
CA SER A 239 11.11 21.34 -1.66
C SER A 239 10.76 20.20 -2.61
N SER A 240 11.64 19.20 -2.75
CA SER A 240 11.39 18.00 -3.56
C SER A 240 10.08 17.32 -3.15
N ARG A 241 9.84 17.17 -1.85
CA ARG A 241 8.58 16.64 -1.30
C ARG A 241 7.36 17.48 -1.68
N ARG A 242 7.49 18.81 -1.70
CA ARG A 242 6.41 19.72 -2.11
C ARG A 242 6.14 19.60 -3.61
N ASP A 243 7.18 19.52 -4.42
CA ASP A 243 7.07 19.40 -5.86
C ASP A 243 6.43 18.07 -6.26
N THR A 244 6.80 16.96 -5.60
CA THR A 244 6.11 15.67 -5.77
C THR A 244 4.62 15.76 -5.45
N ARG A 245 4.24 16.40 -4.34
CA ARG A 245 2.82 16.60 -3.99
C ARG A 245 2.07 17.41 -5.05
N ASN A 246 2.67 18.51 -5.51
CA ASN A 246 2.08 19.36 -6.55
C ASN A 246 1.96 18.61 -7.89
N GLY A 247 2.98 17.81 -8.24
CA GLY A 247 2.96 16.93 -9.40
C GLY A 247 1.79 15.94 -9.36
N ARG A 248 1.61 15.25 -8.22
CA ARG A 248 0.46 14.34 -8.02
C ARG A 248 -0.89 15.03 -8.15
N LEU A 249 -1.02 16.22 -7.58
CA LEU A 249 -2.25 17.02 -7.70
C LEU A 249 -2.55 17.34 -9.16
N ARG A 250 -1.53 17.76 -9.92
CA ARG A 250 -1.67 18.02 -11.37
C ARG A 250 -2.07 16.75 -12.11
N THR A 251 -1.35 15.64 -11.92
CA THR A 251 -1.65 14.35 -12.56
C THR A 251 -3.07 13.88 -12.30
N TYR A 252 -3.59 14.05 -11.08
CA TYR A 252 -4.96 13.65 -10.73
C TYR A 252 -6.03 14.40 -11.54
N PHE A 253 -5.78 15.67 -11.86
CA PHE A 253 -6.68 16.50 -12.68
C PHE A 253 -6.32 16.52 -14.17
N THR A 254 -5.20 15.89 -14.57
CA THR A 254 -4.83 15.75 -15.97
C THR A 254 -5.75 14.72 -16.64
N PRO A 255 -6.50 15.08 -17.69
CA PRO A 255 -7.32 14.13 -18.42
C PRO A 255 -6.47 13.01 -19.02
N PRO A 256 -6.98 11.76 -19.09
CA PRO A 256 -6.31 10.71 -19.83
C PRO A 256 -6.12 11.13 -21.30
N PRO A 257 -4.99 10.78 -21.94
CA PRO A 257 -4.74 11.16 -23.32
C PRO A 257 -5.87 10.62 -24.23
N ARG A 258 -6.62 11.52 -24.87
CA ARG A 258 -7.67 11.20 -25.85
C ARG A 258 -7.15 11.46 -27.26
N GLY A 259 -6.52 10.47 -27.89
CA GLY A 259 -6.04 10.61 -29.28
C GLY A 259 -5.20 11.89 -29.50
N SER A 260 -5.14 12.39 -30.73
CA SER A 260 -4.31 13.54 -31.13
C SER A 260 -4.83 14.92 -30.67
N GLY A 261 -5.79 14.99 -29.75
CA GLY A 261 -6.32 16.23 -29.22
C GLY A 261 -5.65 16.63 -27.91
N SER A 262 -5.30 17.91 -27.75
CA SER A 262 -4.88 18.45 -26.45
C SER A 262 -6.02 18.28 -25.43
N PRO A 263 -5.73 17.91 -24.17
CA PRO A 263 -6.75 17.83 -23.13
C PRO A 263 -7.43 19.19 -22.95
N GLU A 264 -8.73 19.29 -23.25
CA GLU A 264 -9.50 20.51 -22.97
C GLU A 264 -9.71 20.64 -21.44
N SER A 265 -9.44 21.82 -20.89
CA SER A 265 -9.86 22.15 -19.54
C SER A 265 -11.38 22.11 -19.47
N PHE A 266 -11.94 21.17 -18.73
CA PHE A 266 -13.37 21.18 -18.45
C PHE A 266 -13.64 22.17 -17.31
N HIS A 267 -14.45 23.19 -17.60
CA HIS A 267 -14.93 24.13 -16.59
C HIS A 267 -16.32 23.66 -16.15
N ILE A 268 -16.50 23.41 -14.86
CA ILE A 268 -17.80 23.09 -14.28
C ILE A 268 -18.19 24.25 -13.37
N GLU A 269 -19.20 25.00 -13.78
CA GLU A 269 -19.86 25.97 -12.90
C GLU A 269 -20.86 25.24 -12.03
N VAL A 270 -20.72 25.41 -10.72
CA VAL A 270 -21.65 24.86 -9.74
C VAL A 270 -22.18 26.00 -8.90
N ALA A 271 -23.51 26.16 -8.85
CA ALA A 271 -24.12 27.19 -8.02
C ALA A 271 -23.88 26.86 -6.54
N THR A 272 -23.61 27.86 -5.71
CA THR A 272 -23.39 27.65 -4.27
C THR A 272 -24.60 27.02 -3.57
N SER A 273 -25.81 27.22 -4.10
CA SER A 273 -27.04 26.56 -3.65
C SER A 273 -27.06 25.05 -3.90
N GLN A 274 -26.23 24.54 -4.81
CA GLN A 274 -26.14 23.12 -5.17
C GLN A 274 -25.10 22.36 -4.33
N VAL A 275 -24.29 23.06 -3.53
CA VAL A 275 -23.23 22.44 -2.74
C VAL A 275 -23.32 22.83 -1.27
N ARG A 276 -22.84 21.92 -0.41
CA ARG A 276 -22.63 22.21 1.01
C ARG A 276 -21.17 21.97 1.33
N LEU A 277 -20.52 23.01 1.85
CA LEU A 277 -19.12 22.95 2.27
C LEU A 277 -19.08 22.69 3.78
N PHE A 278 -18.27 21.71 4.18
CA PHE A 278 -18.07 21.35 5.57
C PHE A 278 -16.59 21.39 5.92
N THR A 279 -16.29 21.71 7.17
CA THR A 279 -14.96 21.53 7.75
C THR A 279 -15.09 20.65 8.98
N LEU A 280 -14.25 19.61 9.05
CA LEU A 280 -14.21 18.70 10.18
C LEU A 280 -13.39 19.32 11.32
N VAL A 281 -14.02 19.43 12.49
CA VAL A 281 -13.43 19.94 13.73
C VAL A 281 -13.60 18.90 14.85
N LEU A 282 -12.65 18.83 15.78
CA LEU A 282 -12.81 18.02 16.99
C LEU A 282 -13.70 18.81 17.95
N ALA A 283 -14.81 18.21 18.38
CA ALA A 283 -15.63 18.81 19.43
C ALA A 283 -14.80 18.89 20.74
N PRO A 284 -14.92 20.00 21.49
CA PRO A 284 -14.21 20.18 22.76
C PRO A 284 -14.63 19.15 23.82
#